data_AF-A0A257LH13-F1
#
_entry.id   AF-A0A257LH13-F1
#
_cell.length_a   1.000
_cell.length_b   1.000
_cell.length_c   1.000
_cell.angle_alpha   90.00
_cell.angle_beta   90.00
_cell.angle_gamma   90.00
#
_symmetry.space_group_name_H-M   'P 1'
#
loop_
_entity.id
_entity.type
_entity.pdbx_description
1 polymer ?
#
loop_
_entity_poly.entity_id
_entity_poly.type
_entity_poly.pdbx_seq_one_letter_code
_entity_poly.pdbx_strand_id
1 'polypeptide(L)'
;MPLHILDHPLASHIMTHLRDASTKPATFRTLAYQLSLLLAIEATSDLPTEEKIIHTPLESKAGRVLTHQPLVVVPILRAGL
;
A
#
# COMPACT_ATOMS: atom_id res chain seq x y z
N MET A 1 4.07 22.23 0.12
CA MET A 1 3.50 20.87 0.09
C MET A 1 4.64 19.90 -0.15
N PRO A 2 5.01 19.04 0.80
CA PRO A 2 6.00 18.00 0.53
C PRO A 2 5.41 17.02 -0.48
N LEU A 3 6.13 16.80 -1.58
CA LEU A 3 5.84 15.76 -2.57
C LEU A 3 6.70 14.54 -2.21
N HIS A 4 6.08 13.40 -1.99
CA HIS A 4 6.79 12.14 -1.84
C HIS A 4 6.72 11.35 -3.15
N ILE A 5 7.88 11.00 -3.71
CA ILE A 5 7.97 10.23 -4.95
C ILE A 5 8.32 8.79 -4.57
N LEU A 6 7.47 7.84 -4.96
CA LEU A 6 7.75 6.42 -4.79
C LEU A 6 8.87 6.00 -5.76
N ASP A 7 10.12 5.95 -5.27
CA ASP A 7 11.28 5.51 -6.03
C ASP A 7 11.53 4.00 -5.82
N HIS A 8 10.80 3.18 -6.57
CA HIS A 8 10.89 1.73 -6.50
C HIS A 8 10.90 1.09 -7.90
N PRO A 9 11.84 0.17 -8.23
CA PRO A 9 11.93 -0.43 -9.57
C PRO A 9 10.64 -1.10 -10.05
N LEU A 10 9.92 -1.80 -9.16
CA LEU A 10 8.62 -2.41 -9.51
C LEU A 10 7.54 -1.37 -9.79
N ALA A 11 7.54 -0.22 -9.11
CA ALA A 11 6.59 0.85 -9.38
C ALA A 11 6.83 1.43 -10.79
N SER A 12 8.09 1.65 -11.15
CA SER A 12 8.49 2.10 -12.49
C SER A 12 8.11 1.09 -13.58
N HIS A 13 8.33 -0.21 -13.33
CA HIS A 13 7.91 -1.28 -14.24
C HIS A 13 6.38 -1.29 -14.46
N ILE A 14 5.60 -1.29 -13.37
CA ILE A 14 4.13 -1.26 -13.44
C ILE A 14 3.63 0.01 -14.13
N MET A 15 4.20 1.18 -13.79
CA MET A 15 3.88 2.47 -14.40
C MET A 15 4.10 2.46 -15.91
N THR A 16 5.16 1.80 -16.38
CA THR A 16 5.45 1.68 -17.81
C THR A 16 4.33 0.95 -18.53
N HIS A 17 3.88 -0.19 -18.01
CA HIS A 17 2.77 -0.96 -18.60
C HIS A 17 1.42 -0.25 -18.46
N LEU A 18 1.16 0.47 -17.37
CA LEU A 18 -0.06 1.28 -17.22
C LEU A 18 -0.15 2.41 -18.26
N ARG A 19 1.00 2.96 -18.69
CA ARG A 19 1.07 4.03 -19.70
C ARG A 19 1.07 3.52 -21.13
N ASP A 20 1.36 2.24 -21.35
CA ASP A 20 1.32 1.63 -22.67
C ASP A 20 -0.12 1.58 -23.20
N ALA A 21 -0.36 2.23 -24.35
CA ALA A 21 -1.66 2.30 -25.00
C ALA A 21 -2.19 0.94 -25.48
N SER A 22 -1.31 -0.07 -25.61
CA SER A 22 -1.68 -1.44 -25.98
C SER A 22 -2.18 -2.28 -24.80
N THR A 23 -2.05 -1.79 -23.55
CA THR A 23 -2.47 -2.52 -22.35
C THR A 23 -3.98 -2.71 -22.30
N LYS A 24 -4.40 -3.99 -22.26
CA LYS A 24 -5.81 -4.36 -22.24
C LYS A 24 -6.49 -3.93 -20.92
N PRO A 25 -7.80 -3.59 -20.93
CA PRO A 25 -8.49 -3.09 -19.74
C PRO A 25 -8.43 -4.00 -18.51
N ALA A 26 -8.45 -5.32 -18.69
CA ALA A 26 -8.32 -6.27 -17.57
C ALA A 26 -6.95 -6.18 -16.90
N THR A 27 -5.88 -6.18 -17.71
CA THR A 27 -4.50 -6.05 -17.25
C THR A 27 -4.26 -4.68 -16.61
N PHE A 28 -4.82 -3.60 -17.17
CA PHE A 28 -4.74 -2.26 -16.59
C PHE A 28 -5.28 -2.24 -15.15
N ARG A 29 -6.47 -2.81 -14.90
CA ARG A 29 -7.05 -2.88 -13.56
C ARG A 29 -6.18 -3.66 -12.58
N THR A 30 -5.62 -4.79 -13.00
CA THR A 30 -4.70 -5.58 -12.18
C THR A 30 -3.43 -4.80 -11.83
N LEU A 31 -2.81 -4.13 -12.81
CA LEU A 31 -1.61 -3.34 -12.61
C LEU A 31 -1.87 -2.10 -11.74
N ALA A 32 -3.02 -1.44 -11.92
CA ALA A 32 -3.42 -0.30 -11.10
C ALA A 32 -3.57 -0.71 -9.63
N TYR A 33 -4.21 -1.85 -9.37
CA TYR A 33 -4.31 -2.41 -8.02
C TYR A 33 -2.94 -2.72 -7.42
N GLN A 34 -2.03 -3.33 -8.18
CA GLN A 34 -0.67 -3.63 -7.72
C GLN A 34 0.12 -2.35 -7.37
N LEU A 35 0.02 -1.31 -8.20
CA LEU A 35 0.66 -0.03 -7.92
C LEU A 35 0.06 0.62 -6.66
N SER A 36 -1.26 0.58 -6.49
CA SER A 36 -1.95 1.09 -5.31
C SER A 36 -1.49 0.40 -4.03
N LEU A 37 -1.20 -0.91 -4.07
CA LEU A 37 -0.65 -1.62 -2.91
C LEU A 37 0.76 -1.11 -2.54
N LEU A 38 1.62 -0.90 -3.53
CA LEU A 38 2.96 -0.34 -3.29
C LEU A 38 2.86 1.08 -2.69
N LEU A 39 1.97 1.91 -3.23
CA LEU A 39 1.69 3.24 -2.69
C LEU A 39 1.16 3.18 -1.26
N ALA A 40 0.26 2.24 -0.95
CA ALA A 40 -0.30 2.08 0.40
C ALA A 40 0.77 1.69 1.42
N ILE A 41 1.68 0.77 1.08
CA ILE A 41 2.81 0.39 1.95
C ILE A 41 3.65 1.62 2.28
N GLU A 42 4.00 2.43 1.27
CA GLU A 42 4.81 3.62 1.48
C GLU A 42 4.05 4.70 2.27
N ALA A 43 2.79 4.94 1.92
CA ALA A 43 1.94 5.95 2.53
C ALA A 43 1.50 5.62 3.97
N THR A 44 1.71 4.39 4.43
CA THR A 44 1.36 3.94 5.78
C THR A 44 2.60 3.62 6.65
N SER A 45 3.79 3.99 6.16
CA SER A 45 5.06 3.72 6.82
C SER A 45 5.22 4.35 8.21
N ASP A 46 4.49 5.44 8.47
CA ASP A 46 4.52 6.22 9.70
C ASP A 46 3.32 5.95 10.63
N LEU A 47 2.48 4.95 10.33
CA LEU A 47 1.32 4.64 11.16
C LEU A 47 1.73 4.28 12.61
N PRO A 48 1.05 4.87 13.61
CA PRO A 48 1.38 4.63 15.00
C PRO A 48 1.08 3.18 15.41
N THR A 49 2.03 2.60 16.14
CA THR A 49 1.95 1.23 16.66
C THR A 49 2.18 1.20 18.16
N GLU A 50 1.55 0.23 18.83
CA GLU A 50 1.69 -0.04 20.27
C GLU A 50 2.23 -1.45 20.51
N GLU A 51 2.85 -1.62 21.69
CA GLU A 51 3.40 -2.91 22.10
C GLU A 51 2.29 -3.85 22.58
N LYS A 52 2.33 -5.09 22.11
CA LYS A 52 1.41 -6.15 22.54
C LYS A 52 2.18 -7.40 22.91
N ILE A 53 2.05 -7.83 24.15
CA ILE A 53 2.61 -9.12 24.60
C ILE A 53 1.81 -10.26 23.96
N ILE A 54 2.50 -11.17 23.29
CA ILE A 54 1.94 -12.36 22.68
C ILE A 54 2.67 -13.62 23.18
N HIS A 55 1.98 -14.75 23.14
CA HIS A 55 2.58 -16.06 23.37
C HIS A 55 2.75 -16.77 22.03
N THR A 56 4.01 -17.01 21.65
CA THR A 56 4.34 -17.88 20.52
C THR A 56 4.36 -19.33 21.00
N PRO A 57 4.41 -20.33 20.09
CA PRO A 57 4.54 -21.73 20.49
C PRO A 57 5.77 -22.05 21.37
N LEU A 58 6.79 -21.19 21.36
CA LEU A 58 8.05 -21.40 22.07
C LEU A 58 8.19 -20.51 23.31
N GLU A 59 7.75 -19.26 23.25
CA GLU A 59 7.95 -18.27 24.33
C GLU A 59 7.02 -17.05 24.25
N SER A 60 7.01 -16.26 25.32
CA SER A 60 6.32 -14.96 25.36
C SER A 60 7.21 -13.87 24.76
N LYS A 61 6.65 -13.02 23.90
CA LYS A 61 7.39 -11.95 23.22
C LYS A 61 6.55 -10.69 23.04
N ALA A 62 7.20 -9.53 23.06
CA ALA A 62 6.64 -8.25 22.66
C ALA A 62 6.54 -8.15 21.12
N GLY A 63 5.33 -8.01 20.60
CA GLY A 63 5.04 -7.66 19.21
C GLY A 63 4.58 -6.22 19.07
N ARG A 64 4.41 -5.76 17.81
CA ARG A 64 3.81 -4.45 17.51
C ARG A 64 2.49 -4.64 16.80
N VAL A 65 1.50 -3.84 17.17
CA VAL A 65 0.20 -3.77 16.50
C VAL A 65 -0.13 -2.32 16.16
N LEU A 66 -0.94 -2.09 15.13
CA LEU A 66 -1.47 -0.76 14.85
C LEU A 66 -2.29 -0.27 16.04
N THR A 67 -2.16 1.01 16.38
CA THR A 67 -3.03 1.64 17.38
C THR A 67 -4.48 1.66 16.88
N HIS A 68 -5.43 1.82 17.80
CA HIS A 68 -6.87 1.85 17.51
C HIS A 68 -7.37 3.11 16.79
N GLN A 69 -6.52 3.79 16.02
CA GLN A 69 -6.91 4.95 15.23
C GLN A 69 -7.69 4.49 13.98
N PRO A 70 -8.90 5.05 13.73
CA PRO A 70 -9.67 4.69 12.56
C PRO A 70 -8.99 5.22 11.29
N LEU A 71 -8.71 4.32 10.34
CA LEU A 71 -8.23 4.66 9.01
C LEU A 71 -9.42 4.79 8.06
N VAL A 72 -9.48 5.87 7.29
CA VAL A 72 -10.53 6.12 6.30
C VAL A 72 -9.90 6.25 4.92
N VAL A 73 -10.36 5.44 3.98
CA VAL A 73 -9.95 5.50 2.57
C VAL A 73 -11.12 6.07 1.77
N VAL A 74 -10.89 7.17 1.05
CA VAL A 74 -11.92 7.88 0.27
C VAL A 74 -11.57 7.84 -1.21
N PRO A 75 -12.23 6.98 -2.02
CA PRO A 75 -11.99 6.94 -3.46
C PRO A 75 -12.68 8.11 -4.16
N ILE A 76 -11.98 8.75 -5.10
CA ILE A 76 -12.59 9.74 -6.00
C ILE A 76 -13.14 9.02 -7.22
N LEU A 77 -14.45 9.07 -7.38
CA LEU A 77 -15.14 8.33 -8.44
C LEU A 77 -14.91 8.94 -9.83
N ARG A 78 -14.92 8.14 -10.91
CA ARG A 78 -15.14 6.68 -10.94
C ARG A 78 -13.85 5.85 -10.85
N ALA A 79 -12.72 6.44 -11.26
CA ALA A 79 -11.47 5.72 -11.43
C ALA A 79 -10.75 5.37 -10.11
N GLY A 80 -11.19 5.93 -8.98
CA GLY A 80 -10.69 5.56 -7.66
C GLY A 80 -11.22 4.24 -7.12
N LEU A 81 -12.09 3.53 -7.86
CA LEU A 81 -12.57 2.18 -7.54
C LEU A 81 -11.72 1.08 -8.17
#